data_AF-A0A6G0J345-F1
#
_entry.id   AF-A0A6G0J345-F1
#
_cell.length_a   1.000
_cell.length_b   1.000
_cell.length_c   1.000
_cell.angle_alpha   90.00
_cell.angle_beta   90.00
_cell.angle_gamma   90.00
#
_symmetry.space_group_name_H-M   'P 1'
#
loop_
_entity.id
_entity.type
_entity.pdbx_description
1 polymer ?
#
loop_
_entity_poly.entity_id
_entity_poly.type
_entity_poly.pdbx_seq_one_letter_code
_entity_poly.pdbx_strand_id
1 'polypeptide(L)'
;MQPLLESHTGTSIAKVLDEAVAEQQLERQQQSIAVVTGNARNMDVAIQRIVNLFHRSPTASAVLAVKQKLLFGPDITEDKLIVDVTIRWNSSLDILERYLDLQPAVAAALLSPEVRHNAREIVTLDNLDIRDAKDIMKLLKPLKKVTTVLSDEQNPTVSLIVPLKHTIEIAKKPS
;
A
#
# COMPACT_ATOMS: atom_id res chain seq x y z
N MET A 1 -19.28 23.83 33.57
CA MET A 1 -20.20 22.80 33.05
C MET A 1 -19.59 22.29 31.74
N GLN A 2 -18.84 21.19 31.80
CA GLN A 2 -18.14 20.62 30.66
C GLN A 2 -18.85 19.31 30.33
N PRO A 3 -19.50 19.15 29.17
CA PRO A 3 -20.21 17.92 28.86
C PRO A 3 -19.21 16.79 28.63
N LEU A 4 -19.53 15.64 29.22
CA LEU A 4 -18.76 14.41 29.13
C LEU A 4 -18.51 13.97 27.69
N LEU A 5 -17.25 13.65 27.44
CA LEU A 5 -16.71 13.10 26.21
C LEU A 5 -17.06 11.60 26.08
N GLU A 6 -18.33 11.23 26.23
CA GLU A 6 -18.80 9.89 25.93
C GLU A 6 -19.14 9.82 24.44
N SER A 7 -18.15 9.54 23.60
CA SER A 7 -18.40 9.13 22.23
C SER A 7 -17.90 7.70 22.01
N HIS A 8 -18.85 6.79 21.76
CA HIS A 8 -18.62 5.41 21.33
C HIS A 8 -17.68 5.31 20.11
N THR A 9 -17.52 6.41 19.39
CA THR A 9 -16.62 6.65 18.26
C THR A 9 -15.13 6.59 18.65
N GLY A 10 -14.73 7.23 19.76
CA GLY A 10 -13.34 7.19 20.23
C GLY A 10 -12.88 5.80 20.66
N THR A 11 -13.78 5.05 21.30
CA THR A 11 -13.55 3.63 21.66
C THR A 11 -13.44 2.73 20.43
N SER A 12 -14.21 3.02 19.37
CA SER A 12 -14.16 2.28 18.11
C SER A 12 -12.81 2.45 17.41
N ILE A 13 -12.29 3.68 17.33
CA ILE A 13 -11.00 3.94 16.67
C ILE A 13 -9.80 3.47 17.50
N ALA A 14 -9.85 3.65 18.82
CA ALA A 14 -8.83 3.10 19.72
C ALA A 14 -8.74 1.57 19.59
N LYS A 15 -9.90 0.90 19.54
CA LYS A 15 -9.98 -0.54 19.27
C LYS A 15 -9.41 -0.89 17.90
N VAL A 16 -9.74 -0.14 16.85
CA VAL A 16 -9.19 -0.34 15.50
C VAL A 16 -7.66 -0.20 15.46
N LEU A 17 -7.11 0.72 16.26
CA LEU A 17 -5.67 0.90 16.42
C LEU A 17 -5.02 -0.27 17.15
N ASP A 18 -5.59 -0.69 18.29
CA ASP A 18 -5.09 -1.81 19.07
C ASP A 18 -5.14 -3.12 18.27
N GLU A 19 -6.23 -3.34 17.52
CA GLU A 19 -6.37 -4.45 16.57
C GLU A 19 -5.33 -4.36 15.45
N ALA A 20 -5.14 -3.18 14.84
CA ALA A 20 -4.16 -3.01 13.75
C ALA A 20 -2.71 -3.22 14.22
N VAL A 21 -2.40 -2.87 15.48
CA VAL A 21 -1.09 -3.12 16.09
C VAL A 21 -0.92 -4.60 16.45
N ALA A 22 -1.96 -5.26 16.95
CA ALA A 22 -1.95 -6.68 17.30
C ALA A 22 -1.88 -7.61 16.09
N GLU A 23 -2.58 -7.27 14.99
CA GLU A 23 -2.56 -8.00 13.72
C GLU A 23 -1.17 -8.06 13.08
N GLN A 24 -0.29 -7.11 13.40
CA GLN A 24 0.93 -6.88 12.62
C GLN A 24 2.16 -7.70 13.03
N GLN A 25 2.12 -8.58 14.06
CA GLN A 25 3.28 -9.40 14.52
C GLN A 25 4.63 -8.72 14.21
N LEU A 26 4.83 -7.49 14.71
CA LEU A 26 6.05 -6.72 14.47
C LEU A 26 7.17 -7.36 15.28
N GLU A 27 7.58 -8.57 14.88
CA GLU A 27 8.81 -9.17 15.33
C GLU A 27 9.92 -8.17 15.00
N ARG A 28 10.71 -7.87 16.02
CA ARG A 28 11.77 -6.86 16.01
C ARG A 28 12.81 -7.19 14.94
N GLN A 29 12.53 -6.85 13.69
CA GLN A 29 13.53 -6.88 12.63
C GLN A 29 14.28 -5.56 12.70
N GLN A 30 15.44 -5.61 13.35
CA GLN A 30 16.44 -4.55 13.37
C GLN A 30 16.96 -4.32 11.95
N GLN A 31 16.24 -3.53 11.15
CA GLN A 31 16.85 -2.78 10.07
C GLN A 31 16.32 -1.35 10.19
N SER A 32 17.24 -0.45 10.55
CA SER A 32 17.01 0.99 10.64
C SER A 32 16.18 1.46 9.44
N ILE A 33 15.02 2.07 9.71
CA ILE A 33 14.17 2.74 8.71
C ILE A 33 14.88 4.04 8.29
N ALA A 34 16.10 3.90 7.76
CA ALA A 34 16.71 4.86 6.87
C ALA A 34 16.23 4.53 5.45
N VAL A 35 14.89 4.48 5.26
CA VAL A 35 14.31 4.52 3.93
C VAL A 35 14.61 5.93 3.42
N VAL A 36 15.74 6.01 2.71
CA VAL A 36 16.17 7.20 1.98
C VAL A 36 14.94 7.67 1.20
N THR A 37 14.47 8.87 1.46
CA THR A 37 13.31 9.49 0.77
C THR A 37 13.43 9.43 -0.76
N GLY A 38 14.65 9.28 -1.28
CA GLY A 38 14.94 8.97 -2.68
C GLY A 38 14.48 7.59 -3.15
N ASN A 39 14.65 6.52 -2.36
CA ASN A 39 14.24 5.15 -2.74
C ASN A 39 12.72 5.05 -2.85
N ALA A 40 11.98 5.53 -1.85
CA ALA A 40 10.52 5.53 -1.89
C ALA A 40 9.95 6.29 -3.10
N ARG A 41 10.55 7.44 -3.43
CA ARG A 41 10.16 8.23 -4.61
C ARG A 41 10.47 7.52 -5.92
N ASN A 42 11.61 6.85 -6.02
CA ASN A 42 11.98 6.08 -7.21
C ASN A 42 11.04 4.88 -7.40
N MET A 43 10.71 4.20 -6.30
CA MET A 43 9.76 3.09 -6.32
C MET A 43 8.37 3.53 -6.79
N ASP A 44 7.86 4.64 -6.23
CA ASP A 44 6.58 5.21 -6.63
C ASP A 44 6.55 5.56 -8.13
N VAL A 45 7.58 6.24 -8.63
CA VAL A 45 7.70 6.55 -10.07
C VAL A 45 7.73 5.30 -10.94
N ALA A 46 8.45 4.25 -10.52
CA ALA A 46 8.52 2.98 -11.25
C ALA A 46 7.14 2.30 -11.32
N ILE A 47 6.43 2.21 -10.18
CA ILE A 47 5.08 1.62 -10.10
C ILE A 47 4.13 2.41 -11.00
N GLN A 48 4.15 3.74 -10.95
CA GLN A 48 3.28 4.58 -11.78
C GLN A 48 3.50 4.34 -13.28
N ARG A 49 4.76 4.15 -13.72
CA ARG A 49 5.05 3.82 -15.12
C ARG A 49 4.49 2.46 -15.52
N ILE A 50 4.63 1.46 -14.66
CA ILE A 50 4.08 0.12 -14.88
C ILE A 50 2.55 0.19 -14.97
N VAL A 51 1.90 0.80 -13.99
CA VAL A 51 0.44 1.00 -13.95
C VAL A 51 -0.05 1.66 -15.23
N ASN A 52 0.60 2.74 -15.67
CA ASN A 52 0.23 3.46 -16.88
C ASN A 52 0.38 2.62 -18.15
N LEU A 53 1.41 1.76 -18.25
CA LEU A 53 1.56 0.84 -19.39
C LEU A 53 0.35 -0.09 -19.48
N PHE A 54 0.02 -0.77 -18.39
CA PHE A 54 -1.08 -1.73 -18.38
C PHE A 54 -2.43 -1.05 -18.60
N HIS A 55 -2.62 0.15 -18.07
CA HIS A 55 -3.84 0.92 -18.28
C HIS A 55 -4.03 1.37 -19.74
N ARG A 56 -2.96 1.80 -20.42
CA ARG A 56 -3.03 2.34 -21.79
C ARG A 56 -2.97 1.29 -22.88
N SER A 57 -2.51 0.08 -22.57
CA SER A 57 -2.35 -1.00 -23.54
C SER A 57 -3.37 -2.12 -23.32
N PRO A 58 -4.37 -2.27 -24.21
CA PRO A 58 -5.31 -3.40 -24.17
C PRO A 58 -4.60 -4.75 -24.21
N THR A 59 -3.53 -4.85 -25.00
CA THR A 59 -2.68 -6.05 -25.08
C THR A 59 -2.02 -6.36 -23.74
N ALA A 60 -1.39 -5.36 -23.09
CA ALA A 60 -0.76 -5.59 -21.79
C ALA A 60 -1.78 -5.96 -20.72
N SER A 61 -2.95 -5.30 -20.71
CA SER A 61 -4.07 -5.64 -19.83
C SER A 61 -4.55 -7.09 -20.03
N ALA A 62 -4.73 -7.53 -21.28
CA ALA A 62 -5.14 -8.90 -21.58
C ALA A 62 -4.09 -9.93 -21.16
N VAL A 63 -2.81 -9.65 -21.40
CA VAL A 63 -1.71 -10.51 -20.94
C VAL A 63 -1.68 -10.58 -19.41
N LEU A 64 -1.84 -9.46 -18.71
CA LEU A 64 -1.88 -9.43 -17.26
C LEU A 64 -3.01 -10.31 -16.71
N ALA A 65 -4.22 -10.20 -17.27
CA ALA A 65 -5.35 -11.05 -16.92
C ALA A 65 -5.03 -12.55 -17.08
N VAL A 66 -4.43 -12.93 -18.20
CA VAL A 66 -3.98 -14.32 -18.43
C VAL A 66 -2.93 -14.76 -17.40
N LYS A 67 -1.96 -13.90 -17.07
CA LYS A 67 -0.93 -14.22 -16.07
C LYS A 67 -1.50 -14.34 -14.66
N GLN A 68 -2.52 -13.55 -14.30
CA GLN A 68 -3.21 -13.69 -13.02
C GLN A 68 -3.88 -15.05 -12.91
N LYS A 69 -4.66 -15.48 -13.90
CA LYS A 69 -5.30 -16.80 -13.89
C LYS A 69 -4.30 -17.95 -13.85
N LEU A 70 -3.18 -17.81 -14.55
CA LEU A 70 -2.13 -18.82 -14.57
C LEU A 70 -1.45 -18.99 -13.21
N LEU A 71 -1.20 -17.89 -12.49
CA LEU A 71 -0.39 -17.90 -11.27
C LEU A 71 -1.23 -17.98 -9.98
N PHE A 72 -2.43 -17.40 -10.00
CA PHE A 72 -3.31 -17.31 -8.83
C PHE A 72 -4.48 -18.29 -8.88
N GLY A 73 -4.70 -18.94 -10.03
CA GLY A 73 -5.73 -19.96 -10.25
C GLY A 73 -6.80 -19.52 -11.26
N PRO A 74 -7.47 -20.49 -11.92
CA PRO A 74 -8.41 -20.18 -13.00
C PRO A 74 -9.71 -19.50 -12.52
N ASP A 75 -10.09 -19.71 -11.26
CA ASP A 75 -11.36 -19.26 -10.68
C ASP A 75 -11.27 -17.86 -10.04
N ILE A 76 -10.13 -17.18 -10.17
CA ILE A 76 -9.95 -15.82 -9.64
C ILE A 76 -10.64 -14.79 -10.54
N THR A 77 -11.18 -13.76 -9.91
CA THR A 77 -11.58 -12.54 -10.61
C THR A 77 -10.34 -11.72 -10.92
N GLU A 78 -10.15 -11.36 -12.19
CA GLU A 78 -9.00 -10.58 -12.64
C GLU A 78 -9.08 -9.15 -12.10
N ASP A 79 -8.01 -8.72 -11.44
CA ASP A 79 -7.90 -7.37 -10.89
C ASP A 79 -7.13 -6.46 -11.85
N LYS A 80 -7.58 -5.20 -11.97
CA LYS A 80 -6.82 -4.16 -12.66
C LYS A 80 -5.85 -3.50 -11.70
N LEU A 81 -4.74 -2.98 -12.24
CA LEU A 81 -3.90 -2.06 -11.51
C LEU A 81 -4.67 -0.75 -11.26
N ILE A 82 -4.52 -0.18 -10.06
CA ILE A 82 -5.14 1.10 -9.70
C ILE A 82 -4.30 2.22 -10.31
N VAL A 83 -4.95 3.13 -11.03
CA VAL A 83 -4.34 4.35 -11.55
C VAL A 83 -4.50 5.45 -10.52
N ASP A 84 -3.49 6.31 -10.41
CA ASP A 84 -3.59 7.51 -9.59
C ASP A 84 -4.68 8.45 -10.13
N VAL A 85 -5.76 8.58 -9.37
CA VAL A 85 -6.87 9.50 -9.69
C VAL A 85 -6.83 10.74 -8.79
N THR A 86 -6.05 10.73 -7.71
CA THR A 86 -5.93 11.85 -6.77
C THR A 86 -4.70 11.72 -5.87
N ILE A 87 -3.99 12.84 -5.68
CA ILE A 87 -2.85 13.00 -4.76
C ILE A 87 -3.33 12.97 -3.28
N ARG A 88 -3.81 11.82 -2.81
CA ARG A 88 -4.01 11.54 -1.38
C ARG A 88 -3.17 10.33 -1.04
N TRP A 89 -2.42 10.39 0.06
CA TRP A 89 -1.52 9.31 0.48
C TRP A 89 -2.22 7.95 0.65
N ASN A 90 -3.52 7.93 0.96
CA ASN A 90 -4.33 6.70 0.96
C ASN A 90 -4.39 6.05 -0.43
N SER A 91 -4.58 6.85 -1.49
CA SER A 91 -4.57 6.37 -2.87
C SER A 91 -3.19 5.87 -3.30
N SER A 92 -2.11 6.55 -2.87
CA SER A 92 -0.74 6.05 -3.10
C SER A 92 -0.52 4.68 -2.43
N LEU A 93 -1.06 4.47 -1.23
CA LEU A 93 -0.98 3.19 -0.54
C LEU A 93 -1.89 2.12 -1.17
N ASP A 94 -3.07 2.48 -1.68
CA ASP A 94 -3.93 1.58 -2.48
C ASP A 94 -3.21 1.07 -3.74
N ILE A 95 -2.53 1.96 -4.47
CA ILE A 95 -1.74 1.61 -5.66
C ILE A 95 -0.62 0.64 -5.31
N LEU A 96 0.13 0.95 -4.24
CA LEU A 96 1.22 0.09 -3.77
C LEU A 96 0.71 -1.29 -3.35
N GLU A 97 -0.38 -1.35 -2.58
CA GLU A 97 -1.01 -2.60 -2.13
C GLU A 97 -1.44 -3.45 -3.33
N ARG A 98 -2.20 -2.88 -4.26
CA ARG A 98 -2.63 -3.56 -5.48
C ARG A 98 -1.45 -4.04 -6.32
N TYR A 99 -0.42 -3.22 -6.46
CA TYR A 99 0.76 -3.59 -7.22
C TYR A 99 1.46 -4.80 -6.58
N LEU A 100 1.63 -4.81 -5.25
CA LEU A 100 2.28 -5.91 -4.54
C LEU A 100 1.48 -7.22 -4.64
N ASP A 101 0.15 -7.16 -4.58
CA ASP A 101 -0.73 -8.33 -4.75
C ASP A 101 -0.59 -8.94 -6.16
N LEU A 102 -0.47 -8.09 -7.19
CA LEU A 102 -0.35 -8.52 -8.58
C LEU A 102 1.11 -8.72 -9.04
N GLN A 103 2.10 -8.46 -8.19
CA GLN A 103 3.51 -8.35 -8.59
C GLN A 103 4.03 -9.57 -9.38
N PRO A 104 3.75 -10.84 -9.00
CA PRO A 104 4.20 -11.99 -9.77
C PRO A 104 3.60 -12.02 -11.19
N ALA A 105 2.32 -11.69 -11.33
CA ALA A 105 1.63 -11.64 -12.61
C ALA A 105 2.11 -10.46 -13.46
N VAL A 106 2.36 -9.31 -12.85
CA VAL A 106 2.92 -8.12 -13.51
C VAL A 106 4.33 -8.41 -14.03
N ALA A 107 5.20 -9.01 -13.22
CA ALA A 107 6.55 -9.40 -13.64
C ALA A 107 6.51 -10.39 -14.82
N ALA A 108 5.66 -11.42 -14.73
CA ALA A 108 5.49 -12.38 -15.81
C ALA A 108 4.91 -11.75 -17.09
N ALA A 109 4.03 -10.76 -16.97
CA ALA A 109 3.47 -10.04 -18.10
C ALA A 109 4.51 -9.14 -18.78
N LEU A 110 5.31 -8.39 -18.02
CA LEU A 110 6.37 -7.53 -18.57
C LEU A 110 7.44 -8.30 -19.35
N LEU A 111 7.67 -9.57 -18.98
CA LEU A 111 8.60 -10.46 -19.68
C LEU A 111 7.99 -11.12 -20.93
N SER A 112 6.67 -11.03 -21.13
CA SER A 112 6.00 -11.66 -22.26
C SER A 112 6.39 -10.98 -23.59
N PRO A 113 6.53 -11.73 -24.70
CA PRO A 113 6.89 -11.15 -25.99
C PRO A 113 5.98 -10.00 -26.44
N GLU A 114 4.69 -10.11 -26.14
CA GLU A 114 3.63 -9.18 -26.54
C GLU A 114 3.73 -7.82 -25.81
N VAL A 115 4.26 -7.82 -24.58
CA VAL A 115 4.36 -6.62 -23.74
C VAL A 115 5.79 -6.08 -23.71
N ARG A 116 6.79 -6.97 -23.75
CA ARG A 116 8.21 -6.64 -23.59
C ARG A 116 8.71 -5.60 -24.59
N HIS A 117 8.14 -5.52 -25.79
CA HIS A 117 8.51 -4.48 -26.77
C HIS A 117 8.15 -3.06 -26.28
N ASN A 118 6.98 -2.89 -25.67
CA ASN A 118 6.50 -1.61 -25.15
C ASN A 118 7.01 -1.32 -23.73
N ALA A 119 7.57 -2.32 -23.05
CA ALA A 119 8.09 -2.21 -21.69
C ALA A 119 9.62 -1.98 -21.61
N ARG A 120 10.33 -1.86 -22.75
CA ARG A 120 11.81 -1.82 -22.77
C ARG A 120 12.43 -0.69 -21.94
N GLU A 121 11.73 0.44 -21.82
CA GLU A 121 12.18 1.62 -21.08
C GLU A 121 11.61 1.69 -19.65
N ILE A 122 10.77 0.72 -19.28
CA ILE A 122 10.18 0.67 -17.95
C ILE A 122 11.17 0.04 -16.98
N VAL A 123 11.66 0.86 -16.06
CA VAL A 123 12.41 0.39 -14.90
C VAL A 123 11.45 -0.34 -13.99
N THR A 124 11.71 -1.62 -13.74
CA THR A 124 10.99 -2.44 -12.78
C THR A 124 11.64 -2.39 -11.41
N LEU A 125 10.85 -2.68 -10.37
CA LEU A 125 11.35 -2.85 -9.01
C LEU A 125 12.17 -4.13 -8.90
N ASP A 126 13.31 -4.06 -8.23
CA ASP A 126 14.11 -5.24 -7.90
C ASP A 126 13.62 -5.93 -6.61
N ASN A 127 14.27 -7.02 -6.20
CA ASN A 127 13.83 -7.77 -5.01
C ASN A 127 13.99 -6.96 -3.71
N LEU A 128 14.94 -6.04 -3.64
CA LEU A 128 15.13 -5.17 -2.48
C LEU A 128 14.03 -4.11 -2.45
N ASP A 129 13.73 -3.48 -3.58
CA ASP A 129 12.61 -2.54 -3.72
C ASP A 129 11.28 -3.19 -3.32
N ILE A 130 11.01 -4.42 -3.77
CA ILE A 130 9.79 -5.16 -3.40
C ILE A 130 9.75 -5.47 -1.90
N ARG A 131 10.89 -5.74 -1.27
CA ARG A 131 10.98 -5.98 0.17
C ARG A 131 10.68 -4.69 0.94
N ASP A 132 11.34 -3.60 0.57
CA ASP A 132 11.16 -2.28 1.18
C ASP A 132 9.71 -1.81 1.04
N ALA A 133 9.11 -1.99 -0.15
CA ALA A 133 7.70 -1.71 -0.41
C ALA A 133 6.76 -2.49 0.53
N LYS A 134 7.03 -3.78 0.77
CA LYS A 134 6.25 -4.61 1.70
C LYS A 134 6.40 -4.13 3.15
N ASP A 135 7.58 -3.71 3.56
CA ASP A 135 7.81 -3.22 4.92
C ASP A 135 7.18 -1.83 5.13
N ILE A 136 7.23 -0.96 4.12
CA ILE A 136 6.47 0.30 4.09
C ILE A 136 4.96 0.01 4.21
N MET A 137 4.44 -0.97 3.47
CA MET A 137 3.02 -1.34 3.52
C MET A 137 2.60 -1.77 4.93
N LYS A 138 3.38 -2.64 5.59
CA LYS A 138 3.12 -3.06 6.97
C LYS A 138 3.04 -1.87 7.93
N LEU A 139 3.99 -0.94 7.82
CA LEU A 139 4.05 0.23 8.70
C LEU A 139 2.89 1.22 8.47
N LEU A 140 2.48 1.43 7.22
CA LEU A 140 1.51 2.47 6.87
C LEU A 140 0.05 1.99 6.84
N LYS A 141 -0.20 0.68 6.73
CA LYS A 141 -1.56 0.11 6.67
C LYS A 141 -2.41 0.44 7.91
N PRO A 142 -1.89 0.41 9.16
CA PRO A 142 -2.62 0.86 10.34
C PRO A 142 -3.04 2.34 10.25
N LEU A 143 -2.13 3.20 9.79
CA LEU A 143 -2.42 4.63 9.63
C LEU A 143 -3.51 4.84 8.58
N LYS A 144 -3.47 4.11 7.46
CA LYS A 144 -4.51 4.17 6.42
C LYS A 144 -5.87 3.76 6.99
N LYS A 145 -5.94 2.64 7.72
CA LYS A 145 -7.17 2.17 8.37
C LYS A 145 -7.77 3.25 9.27
N VAL A 146 -6.96 3.86 10.13
CA VAL A 146 -7.40 4.94 11.02
C VAL A 146 -7.87 6.15 10.25
N THR A 147 -7.08 6.64 9.30
CA THR A 147 -7.44 7.86 8.57
C THR A 147 -8.61 7.70 7.62
N THR A 148 -8.85 6.50 7.08
CA THR A 148 -10.09 6.19 6.36
C THR A 148 -11.29 6.31 7.29
N VAL A 149 -11.27 5.66 8.47
CA VAL A 149 -12.34 5.78 9.46
C VAL A 149 -12.56 7.25 9.87
N LEU A 150 -11.48 8.01 10.08
CA LEU A 150 -11.57 9.43 10.43
C LEU A 150 -12.09 10.32 9.31
N SER A 151 -11.81 9.97 8.05
CA SER A 151 -12.27 10.74 6.90
C SER A 151 -13.77 10.52 6.64
N ASP A 152 -14.31 9.40 7.10
CA ASP A 152 -15.73 9.04 6.99
C ASP A 152 -16.57 9.55 8.19
N GLU A 153 -15.92 10.07 9.25
CA GLU A 153 -16.58 10.58 10.45
C GLU A 153 -16.90 12.09 10.36
N GLN A 154 -18.12 12.49 10.73
CA GLN A 154 -18.53 13.90 10.70
C GLN A 154 -17.90 14.78 11.80
N ASN A 155 -17.27 14.23 12.83
CA ASN A 155 -16.64 14.97 13.94
C ASN A 155 -15.35 14.28 14.44
N PRO A 156 -14.22 14.38 13.72
CA PRO A 156 -12.95 13.83 14.18
C PRO A 156 -12.50 14.53 15.47
N THR A 157 -12.33 13.79 16.57
CA THR A 157 -12.00 14.37 17.88
C THR A 157 -10.49 14.44 18.11
N VAL A 158 -9.97 15.55 18.62
CA VAL A 158 -8.52 15.79 18.91
C VAL A 158 -7.86 14.73 19.82
N SER A 159 -8.64 13.90 20.54
CA SER A 159 -8.15 12.76 21.34
C SER A 159 -7.36 11.70 20.55
N LEU A 160 -7.40 11.77 19.22
CA LEU A 160 -6.76 10.83 18.28
C LEU A 160 -5.27 11.10 18.03
N ILE A 161 -4.77 12.27 18.41
CA ILE A 161 -3.36 12.63 18.19
C ILE A 161 -2.44 11.75 19.05
N VAL A 162 -2.86 11.39 20.27
CA VAL A 162 -2.04 10.61 21.21
C VAL A 162 -1.84 9.16 20.72
N PRO A 163 -2.87 8.41 20.31
CA PRO A 163 -2.68 7.07 19.76
C PRO A 163 -1.90 7.05 18.44
N LEU A 164 -2.16 7.98 17.52
CA LEU A 164 -1.40 8.11 16.26
C LEU A 164 0.08 8.39 16.51
N LYS A 165 0.38 9.30 17.44
CA LYS A 165 1.74 9.59 17.89
C LYS A 165 2.39 8.34 18.49
N HIS A 166 1.66 7.58 19.31
CA HIS A 166 2.18 6.36 19.93
C HIS A 166 2.52 5.28 18.89
N THR A 167 1.65 5.03 17.92
CA THR A 167 1.91 4.07 16.83
C THR A 167 3.14 4.48 16.00
N ILE A 168 3.27 5.76 15.68
CA ILE A 168 4.45 6.28 14.98
C ILE A 168 5.71 6.18 15.85
N GLU A 169 5.62 6.41 17.16
CA GLU A 169 6.74 6.28 18.09
C GLU A 169 7.18 4.83 18.30
N ILE A 170 6.24 3.88 18.33
CA ILE A 170 6.54 2.43 18.32
C ILE A 170 7.27 2.07 17.02
N ALA A 171 6.82 2.60 15.88
CA ALA A 171 7.48 2.40 14.59
C ALA A 171 8.86 3.09 14.48
N LYS A 172 9.07 4.23 15.15
CA LYS A 172 10.29 5.05 15.05
C LYS A 172 11.37 4.73 16.06
N LYS A 173 11.06 4.13 17.22
CA LYS A 173 12.06 3.94 18.28
C LYS A 173 13.16 2.96 17.82
N PRO A 174 14.42 3.41 17.72
CA PRO A 174 15.54 2.50 17.58
C PRO A 174 15.67 1.74 18.90
N SER A 175 15.87 0.42 18.80
CA SER A 175 16.39 -0.36 19.93
C SER A 175 17.86 -0.05 20.13
#